data_AF-A0A1H0Z254-F1
#
_entry.id   AF-A0A1H0Z254-F1
#
_cell.length_a   1.000
_cell.length_b   1.000
_cell.length_c   1.000
_cell.angle_alpha   90.00
_cell.angle_beta   90.00
_cell.angle_gamma   90.00
#
_symmetry.space_group_name_H-M   'P 1'
#
loop_
_entity.id
_entity.type
_entity.pdbx_description
1 polymer ?
#
loop_
_entity_poly.entity_id
_entity_poly.type
_entity_poly.pdbx_seq_one_letter_code
_entity_poly.pdbx_strand_id
1 'polypeptide(L)'
;MRIKKLVSSLMMALLLVNVIPTIGFAATLDEIESQQNTKEKEMAEIDSQINKALTKVNEKNSELEELTTQIEVLKETVQATSETVSEQEEVVKERLDQAKERILSMQTTEVNQNVVVSLFESESVTDLFNRAYVLVTLQSAGNDQLEIAEDEKQELADLKDELENDLALLENQTAEAKEQKEDLDTQVASLQKTMDENQTILNELDEQRELEESRIAAAAEKAAEEAKAKEEKAAAEKVAAEAALATKTEKEAAVVTTTTTESSNNQTETQKTESTVEKETTATTATTTPAESTETSSKGKSIVVSATGYSTKQANLSTHTATGINLENNPMVIAVDPRVIPLGSMVEIPGYGIFIAGDTGGAIKGNKIDIHFPSVQQANNFGRKTITINILN
;
A
#
# COMPACT_ATOMS: atom_id res chain seq x y z
N MET A 1 -32.92 19.12 3.83
CA MET A 1 -33.17 17.71 4.24
C MET A 1 -31.91 16.93 3.94
N ARG A 2 -31.03 16.69 4.93
CA ARG A 2 -30.83 15.38 5.60
C ARG A 2 -30.55 14.21 4.65
N ILE A 3 -29.39 14.22 3.98
CA ILE A 3 -28.64 13.00 3.61
C ILE A 3 -27.16 13.31 3.82
N LYS A 4 -26.73 13.35 5.08
CA LYS A 4 -25.32 13.24 5.48
C LYS A 4 -25.29 12.19 6.59
N LYS A 5 -24.32 11.29 6.51
CA LYS A 5 -24.03 10.16 7.42
C LYS A 5 -24.81 8.88 7.11
N LEU A 6 -24.20 8.01 6.30
CA LEU A 6 -24.46 6.57 6.33
C LEU A 6 -23.28 5.76 5.76
N VAL A 7 -22.05 6.06 6.19
CA VAL A 7 -20.93 5.11 6.13
C VAL A 7 -20.15 5.25 7.44
N SER A 8 -20.75 4.77 8.52
CA SER A 8 -20.12 4.68 9.85
C SER A 8 -20.88 3.63 10.66
N SER A 9 -20.83 2.38 10.21
CA SER A 9 -21.32 1.27 11.02
C SER A 9 -20.72 -0.05 10.53
N LEU A 10 -19.39 -0.18 10.61
CA LEU A 10 -18.78 -1.50 10.67
C LEU A 10 -17.36 -1.46 11.25
N MET A 11 -17.20 -1.06 12.51
CA MET A 11 -16.12 -1.55 13.38
C MET A 11 -16.29 -0.99 14.78
N MET A 12 -17.06 -1.67 15.61
CA MET A 12 -16.92 -1.57 17.05
C MET A 12 -17.39 -2.89 17.64
N ALA A 13 -16.54 -3.91 17.56
CA ALA A 13 -16.76 -5.16 18.29
C ALA A 13 -15.41 -5.80 18.62
N LEU A 14 -15.17 -5.89 19.93
CA LEU A 14 -14.14 -6.65 20.64
C LEU A 14 -12.70 -6.11 20.61
N LEU A 15 -12.44 -5.16 21.50
CA LEU A 15 -11.18 -5.09 22.25
C LEU A 15 -11.51 -5.32 23.73
N LEU A 16 -11.61 -6.60 24.11
CA LEU A 16 -11.56 -7.01 25.51
C LEU A 16 -10.09 -7.03 25.92
N VAL A 17 -9.61 -5.91 26.43
CA VAL A 17 -8.33 -5.85 27.13
C VAL A 17 -8.52 -6.55 28.48
N ASN A 18 -8.23 -7.85 28.54
CA ASN A 18 -8.04 -8.55 29.80
C ASN A 18 -6.68 -8.13 30.37
N VAL A 19 -6.67 -7.10 31.22
CA VAL A 19 -5.51 -6.77 32.05
C VAL A 19 -5.45 -7.80 33.18
N ILE A 20 -4.62 -8.83 33.03
CA ILE A 20 -4.26 -9.72 34.13
C ILE A 20 -3.10 -9.05 34.89
N PRO A 21 -3.19 -8.87 36.23
CA PRO A 21 -2.08 -8.34 37.01
C PRO A 21 -0.92 -9.33 37.02
N THR A 22 0.24 -8.91 36.52
CA THR A 22 1.46 -9.71 36.49
C THR A 22 2.08 -9.81 37.89
N ILE A 23 1.88 -10.95 38.54
CA ILE A 23 2.79 -11.43 39.59
C ILE A 23 3.98 -12.03 38.86
N GLY A 24 5.19 -11.49 39.09
CA GLY A 24 6.42 -11.83 38.37
C GLY A 24 6.83 -13.30 38.48
N PHE A 25 6.37 -14.09 37.51
CA PHE A 25 7.02 -15.30 37.04
C PHE A 25 7.47 -15.02 35.59
N ALA A 26 8.69 -15.41 35.23
CA ALA A 26 9.14 -15.35 33.83
C ALA A 26 8.19 -16.22 32.99
N ALA A 27 7.76 -15.71 31.83
CA ALA A 27 6.90 -16.45 30.90
C ALA A 27 7.56 -17.77 30.52
N THR A 28 6.77 -18.85 30.44
CA THR A 28 7.30 -20.16 30.03
C THR A 28 7.55 -20.19 28.53
N LEU A 29 8.38 -21.13 28.07
CA LEU A 29 8.64 -21.32 26.63
C LEU A 29 7.34 -21.50 25.82
N ASP A 30 6.40 -22.31 26.33
CA ASP A 30 5.08 -22.52 25.72
C ASP A 30 4.25 -21.23 25.65
N GLU A 31 4.37 -20.34 26.65
CA GLU A 31 3.65 -19.07 26.68
C GLU A 31 4.24 -18.08 25.65
N ILE A 32 5.57 -18.03 25.54
CA ILE A 32 6.27 -17.22 24.54
C ILE A 32 5.91 -17.71 23.12
N GLU A 33 5.97 -19.02 22.86
CA GLU A 33 5.61 -19.60 21.56
C GLU A 33 4.13 -19.33 21.20
N SER A 34 3.22 -19.39 22.18
CA SER A 34 1.81 -19.03 21.98
C SER A 34 1.63 -17.55 21.62
N GLN A 35 2.38 -16.66 22.27
CA GLN A 35 2.36 -15.22 21.96
C GLN A 35 2.92 -14.94 20.56
N GLN A 36 4.02 -15.59 20.17
CA GLN A 36 4.59 -15.48 18.82
C GLN A 36 3.58 -15.91 17.75
N ASN A 37 2.99 -17.10 17.91
CA ASN A 37 1.95 -17.61 16.99
C ASN A 37 0.74 -16.68 16.88
N THR A 38 0.37 -15.99 17.97
CA THR A 38 -0.73 -15.02 17.96
C THR A 38 -0.34 -13.77 17.17
N LYS A 39 0.87 -13.25 17.40
CA LYS A 39 1.38 -12.07 16.71
C LYS A 39 1.57 -12.30 15.21
N GLU A 40 2.08 -13.47 14.82
CA GLU A 40 2.18 -13.86 13.41
C GLU A 40 0.81 -13.90 12.71
N LYS A 41 -0.22 -14.41 13.39
CA LYS A 41 -1.60 -14.40 12.85
C LYS A 41 -2.17 -13.00 12.72
N GLU A 42 -1.94 -12.13 13.71
CA GLU A 42 -2.35 -10.72 13.64
C GLU A 42 -1.67 -10.01 12.47
N MET A 43 -0.38 -10.26 12.25
CA MET A 43 0.37 -9.68 11.12
C MET A 43 -0.16 -10.17 9.77
N ALA A 44 -0.46 -11.46 9.62
CA ALA A 44 -1.04 -12.00 8.39
C ALA A 44 -2.41 -11.37 8.07
N GLU A 45 -3.22 -11.08 9.10
CA GLU A 45 -4.50 -10.39 8.94
C GLU A 45 -4.31 -8.91 8.58
N ILE A 46 -3.38 -8.22 9.23
CA ILE A 46 -3.02 -6.83 8.90
C ILE A 46 -2.53 -6.72 7.45
N ASP A 47 -1.67 -7.63 7.00
CA ASP A 47 -1.20 -7.71 5.60
C ASP A 47 -2.37 -7.83 4.60
N SER A 48 -3.37 -8.67 4.93
CA SER A 48 -4.57 -8.80 4.11
C SER A 48 -5.36 -7.50 4.05
N GLN A 49 -5.48 -6.78 5.18
CA GLN A 49 -6.18 -5.51 5.24
C GLN A 49 -5.45 -4.41 4.49
N ILE A 50 -4.12 -4.33 4.60
CA ILE A 50 -3.27 -3.40 3.83
C ILE A 50 -3.47 -3.65 2.34
N ASN A 51 -3.42 -4.91 1.88
CA ASN A 51 -3.61 -5.21 0.46
C ASN A 51 -4.99 -4.79 -0.06
N LYS A 52 -6.05 -5.08 0.71
CA LYS A 52 -7.41 -4.65 0.36
C LYS A 52 -7.52 -3.13 0.29
N ALA A 53 -6.92 -2.42 1.25
CA ALA A 53 -6.91 -0.97 1.26
C ALA A 53 -6.13 -0.41 0.06
N LEU A 54 -4.93 -0.92 -0.23
CA LEU A 54 -4.14 -0.53 -1.40
C LEU A 54 -4.85 -0.78 -2.73
N THR A 55 -5.56 -1.90 -2.85
CA THR A 55 -6.38 -2.19 -4.04
C THR A 55 -7.45 -1.10 -4.23
N LYS A 56 -8.15 -0.72 -3.16
CA LYS A 56 -9.13 0.37 -3.21
C LYS A 56 -8.50 1.72 -3.50
N VAL A 57 -7.31 2.01 -2.95
CA VAL A 57 -6.56 3.23 -3.27
C VAL A 57 -6.23 3.29 -4.76
N ASN A 58 -5.81 2.17 -5.33
CA ASN A 58 -5.49 2.07 -6.76
C ASN A 58 -6.73 2.23 -7.63
N GLU A 59 -7.87 1.64 -7.24
CA GLU A 59 -9.16 1.88 -7.90
C GLU A 59 -9.54 3.36 -7.86
N LYS A 60 -9.41 4.02 -6.69
CA LYS A 60 -9.70 5.45 -6.54
C LYS A 60 -8.75 6.34 -7.34
N ASN A 61 -7.48 5.98 -7.44
CA ASN A 61 -6.53 6.69 -8.29
C ASN A 61 -6.94 6.60 -9.77
N SER A 62 -7.36 5.42 -10.25
CA SER A 62 -7.84 5.25 -11.62
C SER A 62 -9.13 6.05 -11.88
N GLU A 63 -10.06 6.03 -10.93
CA GLU A 63 -11.30 6.82 -10.99
C GLU A 63 -11.01 8.33 -11.06
N LEU A 64 -10.07 8.81 -10.25
CA LEU A 64 -9.64 10.22 -10.26
C LEU A 64 -8.99 10.63 -11.59
N GLU A 65 -8.18 9.76 -12.20
CA GLU A 65 -7.57 10.02 -13.51
C GLU A 65 -8.64 10.11 -14.61
N GLU A 66 -9.62 9.22 -14.58
CA GLU A 66 -10.75 9.24 -15.52
C GLU A 66 -11.61 10.50 -15.34
N LEU A 67 -12.01 10.83 -14.11
CA LEU A 67 -12.78 12.04 -13.79
C LEU A 67 -12.03 13.31 -14.21
N THR A 68 -10.72 13.37 -13.96
CA THR A 68 -9.88 14.51 -14.36
C THR A 68 -9.90 14.69 -15.88
N THR A 69 -9.79 13.59 -16.63
CA THR A 69 -9.86 13.62 -18.10
C THR A 69 -11.22 14.07 -18.60
N GLN A 70 -12.31 13.55 -18.01
CA GLN A 70 -13.67 13.96 -18.37
C GLN A 70 -13.91 15.44 -18.08
N ILE A 71 -13.43 15.95 -16.95
CA ILE A 71 -13.49 17.37 -16.58
C ILE A 71 -12.74 18.25 -17.60
N GLU A 72 -11.55 17.83 -18.05
CA GLU A 72 -10.76 18.58 -19.02
C GLU A 72 -11.48 18.68 -20.37
N VAL A 73 -11.98 17.55 -20.89
CA VAL A 73 -12.76 17.51 -22.13
C VAL A 73 -14.05 18.33 -22.01
N LEU A 74 -14.75 18.23 -20.88
CA LEU A 74 -15.99 18.97 -20.67
C LEU A 74 -15.73 20.49 -20.55
N LYS A 75 -14.63 20.90 -19.90
CA LYS A 75 -14.20 22.32 -19.85
C LYS A 75 -13.93 22.87 -21.24
N GLU A 76 -13.22 22.14 -22.08
CA GLU A 76 -13.00 22.53 -23.48
C GLU A 76 -14.32 22.64 -24.25
N THR A 77 -15.24 21.70 -24.03
CA THR A 77 -16.57 21.71 -24.67
C THR A 77 -17.40 22.91 -24.22
N VAL A 78 -17.45 23.20 -22.92
CA VAL A 78 -18.14 24.39 -22.36
C VAL A 78 -17.57 25.68 -22.95
N GLN A 79 -16.25 25.77 -23.08
CA GLN A 79 -15.60 26.95 -23.69
C GLN A 79 -16.01 27.10 -25.16
N ALA A 80 -15.91 26.04 -25.96
CA ALA A 80 -16.27 26.07 -27.38
C ALA A 80 -17.76 26.42 -27.59
N THR A 81 -18.66 25.85 -26.77
CA THR A 81 -20.09 26.19 -26.81
C THR A 81 -20.32 27.64 -26.41
N SER A 82 -19.62 28.15 -25.39
CA SER A 82 -19.72 29.56 -24.99
C SER A 82 -19.24 30.53 -26.08
N GLU A 83 -18.20 30.17 -26.83
CA GLU A 83 -17.75 30.94 -27.99
C GLU A 83 -18.82 30.94 -29.09
N THR A 84 -19.40 29.77 -29.39
CA THR A 84 -20.48 29.63 -30.40
C THR A 84 -21.74 30.43 -30.02
N VAL A 85 -22.14 30.42 -28.74
CA VAL A 85 -23.26 31.25 -28.25
C VAL A 85 -22.97 32.73 -28.49
N SER A 86 -21.75 33.20 -28.18
CA SER A 86 -21.37 34.60 -28.39
C SER A 86 -21.36 34.99 -29.87
N GLU A 87 -20.95 34.09 -30.76
CA GLU A 87 -21.01 34.32 -32.21
C GLU A 87 -22.46 34.43 -32.70
N GLN A 88 -23.33 33.51 -32.24
CA GLN A 88 -24.75 33.51 -32.60
C GLN A 88 -25.47 34.76 -32.06
N GLU A 89 -25.08 35.27 -30.90
CA GLU A 89 -25.56 36.55 -30.36
C GLU A 89 -25.30 37.74 -31.28
N GLU A 90 -24.10 37.82 -31.84
CA GLU A 90 -23.77 38.88 -32.81
C GLU A 90 -24.53 38.68 -34.14
N VAL A 91 -24.73 37.43 -34.59
CA VAL A 91 -25.55 37.13 -35.78
C VAL A 91 -27.01 37.58 -35.60
N VAL A 92 -27.62 37.25 -34.46
CA VAL A 92 -29.00 37.68 -34.12
C VAL A 92 -29.09 39.21 -34.11
N LYS A 93 -28.12 39.87 -33.47
CA LYS A 93 -28.05 41.33 -33.39
C LYS A 93 -27.87 41.99 -34.76
N GLU A 94 -27.01 41.45 -35.62
CA GLU A 94 -26.83 41.95 -36.98
C GLU A 94 -28.12 41.81 -37.80
N ARG A 95 -28.79 40.66 -37.74
CA ARG A 95 -30.09 40.44 -38.42
C ARG A 95 -31.17 41.39 -37.91
N LEU A 96 -31.21 41.62 -36.60
CA LEU A 96 -32.13 42.57 -35.98
C LEU A 96 -31.88 44.00 -36.47
N ASP A 97 -30.61 44.43 -36.56
CA ASP A 97 -30.27 45.77 -37.04
C ASP A 97 -30.55 45.93 -38.55
N GLN A 98 -30.26 44.91 -39.37
CA GLN A 98 -30.66 44.89 -40.78
C GLN A 98 -32.19 44.98 -40.94
N ALA A 99 -32.95 44.28 -40.09
CA ALA A 99 -34.42 44.36 -40.08
C ALA A 99 -34.90 45.78 -39.70
N LYS A 100 -34.29 46.42 -38.70
CA LYS A 100 -34.59 47.81 -38.31
C LYS A 100 -34.26 48.79 -39.44
N GLU A 101 -33.10 48.68 -40.07
CA GLU A 101 -32.70 49.54 -41.19
C GLU A 101 -33.64 49.38 -42.38
N ARG A 102 -34.09 48.14 -42.66
CA ARG A 102 -35.10 47.87 -43.69
C ARG A 102 -36.44 48.54 -43.37
N ILE A 103 -36.91 48.46 -42.12
CA ILE A 103 -38.14 49.13 -41.69
C ILE A 103 -37.99 50.66 -41.72
N LEU A 104 -36.84 51.19 -41.26
CA LEU A 104 -36.57 52.63 -41.25
C LEU A 104 -36.49 53.18 -42.68
N SER A 105 -35.76 52.51 -43.57
CA SER A 105 -35.68 52.90 -44.99
C SER A 105 -37.02 52.82 -45.70
N MET A 106 -37.88 51.85 -45.34
CA MET A 106 -39.28 51.82 -45.75
C MET A 106 -40.08 53.04 -45.24
N GLN A 107 -39.76 53.61 -44.08
CA GLN A 107 -40.48 54.76 -43.52
C GLN A 107 -39.96 56.11 -44.03
N THR A 108 -38.65 56.29 -44.15
CA THR A 108 -38.01 57.62 -44.30
C THR A 108 -37.58 57.99 -45.72
N THR A 109 -37.52 57.03 -46.64
CA THR A 109 -36.96 57.27 -47.99
C THR A 109 -38.07 57.59 -49.00
N GLU A 110 -37.77 58.34 -50.07
CA GLU A 110 -38.61 58.43 -51.29
C GLU A 110 -38.96 57.05 -51.89
N VAL A 111 -38.26 55.98 -51.48
CA VAL A 111 -38.60 54.56 -51.76
C VAL A 111 -39.96 54.17 -51.17
N ASN A 112 -40.46 54.82 -50.11
CA ASN A 112 -41.81 54.61 -49.60
C ASN A 112 -42.87 55.06 -50.60
N GLN A 113 -42.58 56.15 -51.34
CA GLN A 113 -43.35 56.47 -52.54
C GLN A 113 -43.18 55.31 -53.51
N ASN A 114 -41.99 54.91 -53.94
CA ASN A 114 -41.86 53.84 -54.96
C ASN A 114 -42.39 52.45 -54.58
N VAL A 115 -42.40 51.98 -53.33
CA VAL A 115 -42.95 50.65 -52.98
C VAL A 115 -44.48 50.72 -52.95
N VAL A 116 -45.05 51.72 -52.28
CA VAL A 116 -46.50 51.95 -52.23
C VAL A 116 -47.03 52.36 -53.62
N VAL A 117 -46.31 53.23 -54.32
CA VAL A 117 -46.55 53.64 -55.71
C VAL A 117 -46.33 52.46 -56.66
N SER A 118 -45.35 51.56 -56.49
CA SER A 118 -45.24 50.35 -57.35
C SER A 118 -46.37 49.36 -57.16
N LEU A 119 -47.01 49.36 -55.98
CA LEU A 119 -48.25 48.65 -55.75
C LEU A 119 -49.39 49.38 -56.50
N PHE A 120 -49.50 50.71 -56.39
CA PHE A 120 -50.52 51.51 -57.10
C PHE A 120 -50.32 51.67 -58.63
N GLU A 121 -49.10 51.50 -59.15
CA GLU A 121 -48.71 51.51 -60.58
C GLU A 121 -48.79 50.11 -61.22
N SER A 122 -49.32 49.13 -60.50
CA SER A 122 -49.55 47.80 -61.04
C SER A 122 -50.43 47.84 -62.30
N GLU A 123 -50.03 47.11 -63.34
CA GLU A 123 -50.74 47.12 -64.64
C GLU A 123 -52.12 46.43 -64.57
N SER A 124 -52.36 45.66 -63.50
CA SER A 124 -53.63 44.97 -63.23
C SER A 124 -53.80 44.64 -61.75
N VAL A 125 -55.04 44.35 -61.35
CA VAL A 125 -55.37 43.89 -59.99
C VAL A 125 -54.62 42.59 -59.63
N THR A 126 -54.35 41.72 -60.61
CA THR A 126 -53.55 40.50 -60.39
C THR A 126 -52.07 40.80 -60.14
N ASP A 127 -51.50 41.77 -60.85
CA ASP A 127 -50.11 42.23 -60.66
C ASP A 127 -49.96 42.90 -59.28
N LEU A 128 -50.94 43.69 -58.84
CA LEU A 128 -51.02 44.24 -57.48
C LEU A 128 -50.92 43.14 -56.41
N PHE A 129 -51.75 42.09 -56.52
CA PHE A 129 -51.78 41.01 -55.55
C PHE A 129 -50.48 40.20 -55.52
N ASN A 130 -49.87 39.94 -56.68
CA ASN A 130 -48.60 39.23 -56.76
C ASN A 130 -47.45 40.03 -56.12
N ARG A 131 -47.38 41.34 -56.38
CA ARG A 131 -46.37 42.22 -55.76
C ARG A 131 -46.58 42.33 -54.24
N ALA A 132 -47.82 42.47 -53.78
CA ALA A 132 -48.16 42.48 -52.36
C ALA A 132 -47.81 41.14 -51.68
N TYR A 133 -48.11 40.01 -52.33
CA TYR A 133 -47.75 38.68 -51.86
C TYR A 133 -46.23 38.53 -51.70
N VAL A 134 -45.43 38.90 -52.71
CA VAL A 134 -43.96 38.85 -52.65
C VAL A 134 -43.40 39.69 -51.49
N LEU A 135 -43.94 40.89 -51.25
CA LEU A 135 -43.50 41.74 -50.13
C LEU A 135 -43.80 41.10 -48.77
N VAL A 136 -45.01 40.55 -48.60
CA VAL A 136 -45.40 39.84 -47.37
C VAL A 136 -44.53 38.60 -47.17
N THR A 137 -44.29 37.81 -48.22
CA THR A 137 -43.45 36.62 -48.16
C THR A 137 -41.98 36.95 -47.85
N LEU A 138 -41.42 38.04 -48.40
CA LEU A 138 -40.05 38.46 -48.10
C LEU A 138 -39.88 39.05 -46.70
N GLN A 139 -40.93 39.65 -46.14
CA GLN A 139 -40.92 40.14 -44.76
C GLN A 139 -41.10 38.97 -43.78
N SER A 140 -42.02 38.04 -44.06
CA SER A 140 -42.20 36.84 -43.24
C SER A 140 -40.93 36.00 -43.23
N ALA A 141 -40.32 35.72 -44.38
CA ALA A 141 -39.10 34.92 -44.46
C ALA A 141 -37.92 35.53 -43.66
N GLY A 142 -37.81 36.86 -43.61
CA GLY A 142 -36.78 37.53 -42.80
C GLY A 142 -37.03 37.43 -41.30
N ASN A 143 -38.30 37.52 -40.88
CA ASN A 143 -38.69 37.32 -39.49
C ASN A 143 -38.50 35.85 -39.07
N ASP A 144 -38.90 34.89 -39.92
CA ASP A 144 -38.72 33.46 -39.68
C ASP A 144 -37.22 33.14 -39.50
N GLN A 145 -36.34 33.76 -40.28
CA GLN A 145 -34.90 33.56 -40.18
C GLN A 145 -34.29 34.18 -38.92
N LEU A 146 -34.86 35.27 -38.39
CA LEU A 146 -34.47 35.85 -37.11
C LEU A 146 -34.94 34.96 -35.95
N GLU A 147 -36.18 34.49 -35.99
CA GLU A 147 -36.76 33.55 -35.01
C GLU A 147 -35.93 32.27 -34.92
N ILE A 148 -35.60 31.65 -36.05
CA ILE A 148 -34.72 30.46 -36.07
C ILE A 148 -33.35 30.74 -35.41
N ALA A 149 -32.76 31.91 -35.66
CA ALA A 149 -31.46 32.24 -35.06
C ALA A 149 -31.55 32.53 -33.55
N GLU A 150 -32.64 33.13 -33.09
CA GLU A 150 -32.94 33.31 -31.67
C GLU A 150 -33.17 31.96 -30.97
N ASP A 151 -33.91 31.05 -31.61
CA ASP A 151 -34.14 29.69 -31.12
C ASP A 151 -32.84 28.88 -31.04
N GLU A 152 -32.03 28.86 -32.10
CA GLU A 152 -30.71 28.20 -32.12
C GLU A 152 -29.79 28.75 -31.02
N LYS A 153 -29.80 30.07 -30.79
CA LYS A 153 -29.05 30.70 -29.71
C LYS A 153 -29.53 30.20 -28.34
N GLN A 154 -30.85 30.14 -28.14
CA GLN A 154 -31.42 29.69 -26.87
C GLN A 154 -31.10 28.22 -26.62
N GLU A 155 -31.22 27.34 -27.62
CA GLU A 155 -30.84 25.93 -27.50
C GLU A 155 -29.35 25.77 -27.13
N LEU A 156 -28.45 26.56 -27.72
CA LEU A 156 -27.03 26.55 -27.37
C LEU A 156 -26.76 27.07 -25.96
N ALA A 157 -27.52 28.08 -25.51
CA ALA A 157 -27.43 28.59 -24.14
C ALA A 157 -27.91 27.56 -23.11
N ASP A 158 -29.02 26.88 -23.38
CA ASP A 158 -29.55 25.81 -22.54
C ASP A 158 -28.57 24.62 -22.48
N LEU A 159 -27.98 24.25 -23.62
CA LEU A 159 -26.94 23.22 -23.68
C LEU A 159 -25.70 23.62 -22.87
N LYS A 160 -25.27 24.88 -22.95
CA LYS A 160 -24.16 25.38 -22.14
C LYS A 160 -24.46 25.25 -20.64
N ASP A 161 -25.65 25.65 -20.21
CA ASP A 161 -26.07 25.52 -18.81
C ASP A 161 -26.09 24.06 -18.35
N GLU A 162 -26.53 23.13 -19.20
CA GLU A 162 -26.47 21.68 -18.92
C GLU A 162 -25.02 21.19 -18.75
N LEU A 163 -24.12 21.56 -19.66
CA LEU A 163 -22.71 21.19 -19.60
C LEU A 163 -22.00 21.79 -18.36
N GLU A 164 -22.35 23.01 -17.95
CA GLU A 164 -21.83 23.62 -16.71
C GLU A 164 -22.32 22.88 -15.45
N ASN A 165 -23.58 22.41 -15.45
CA ASN A 165 -24.10 21.59 -14.35
C ASN A 165 -23.41 20.22 -14.27
N ASP A 166 -23.20 19.56 -15.41
CA ASP A 166 -22.45 18.31 -15.49
C ASP A 166 -21.00 18.49 -15.02
N LEU A 167 -20.38 19.62 -15.37
CA LEU A 167 -19.04 19.96 -14.90
C LEU A 167 -18.99 20.10 -13.39
N ALA A 168 -19.96 20.82 -12.79
CA ALA A 168 -20.05 20.96 -11.35
C ALA A 168 -20.30 19.61 -10.64
N LEU A 169 -21.06 18.70 -11.27
CA LEU A 169 -21.27 17.34 -10.77
C LEU A 169 -19.96 16.53 -10.77
N LEU A 170 -19.22 16.55 -11.88
CA LEU A 170 -17.93 15.84 -11.98
C LEU A 170 -16.89 16.41 -11.00
N GLU A 171 -16.83 17.74 -10.82
CA GLU A 171 -15.95 18.38 -9.83
C GLU A 171 -16.30 17.94 -8.40
N ASN A 172 -17.58 17.77 -8.09
CA ASN A 172 -18.03 17.25 -6.80
C ASN A 172 -17.65 15.77 -6.62
N GLN A 173 -17.91 14.92 -7.61
CA GLN A 173 -17.50 13.51 -7.59
C GLN A 173 -15.98 13.36 -7.42
N THR A 174 -15.20 14.23 -8.07
CA THR A 174 -13.74 14.27 -7.93
C THR A 174 -13.32 14.62 -6.49
N ALA A 175 -14.00 15.58 -5.86
CA ALA A 175 -13.73 15.95 -4.48
C ALA A 175 -14.08 14.80 -3.50
N GLU A 176 -15.22 14.13 -3.69
CA GLU A 176 -15.62 12.97 -2.88
C GLU A 176 -14.65 11.79 -3.05
N ALA A 177 -14.24 11.48 -4.28
CA ALA A 177 -13.27 10.42 -4.55
C ALA A 177 -11.90 10.72 -3.92
N LYS A 178 -11.48 11.99 -3.92
CA LYS A 178 -10.24 12.42 -3.26
C LYS A 178 -10.31 12.30 -1.74
N GLU A 179 -11.43 12.66 -1.12
CA GLU A 179 -11.64 12.48 0.33
C GLU A 179 -11.61 11.00 0.71
N GLN A 180 -12.27 10.14 -0.07
CA GLN A 180 -12.25 8.69 0.15
C GLN A 180 -10.84 8.09 0.00
N LYS A 181 -10.05 8.59 -0.97
CA LYS A 181 -8.65 8.19 -1.12
C LYS A 181 -7.84 8.58 0.11
N GLU A 182 -7.96 9.81 0.61
CA GLU A 182 -7.22 10.29 1.78
C GLU A 182 -7.54 9.48 3.05
N ASP A 183 -8.80 9.07 3.23
CA ASP A 183 -9.21 8.17 4.30
C ASP A 183 -8.55 6.78 4.15
N LEU A 184 -8.53 6.22 2.94
CA LEU A 184 -7.85 4.95 2.67
C LEU A 184 -6.34 5.03 2.88
N ASP A 185 -5.69 6.12 2.46
CA ASP A 185 -4.26 6.36 2.68
C ASP A 185 -3.95 6.41 4.19
N THR A 186 -4.83 7.05 4.97
CA THR A 186 -4.72 7.09 6.44
C THR A 186 -4.90 5.71 7.06
N GLN A 187 -5.86 4.92 6.57
CA GLN A 187 -6.06 3.53 7.00
C GLN A 187 -4.81 2.68 6.73
N VAL A 188 -4.24 2.76 5.51
CA VAL A 188 -3.00 2.07 5.14
C VAL A 188 -1.86 2.44 6.10
N ALA A 189 -1.65 3.73 6.37
CA ALA A 189 -0.61 4.18 7.28
C ALA A 189 -0.81 3.65 8.72
N SER A 190 -2.05 3.63 9.20
CA SER A 190 -2.37 3.12 10.55
C SER A 190 -2.14 1.60 10.68
N LEU A 191 -2.49 0.85 9.64
CA LEU A 191 -2.27 -0.60 9.57
C LEU A 191 -0.77 -0.90 9.49
N GLN A 192 -0.03 -0.16 8.67
CA GLN A 192 1.42 -0.29 8.57
C GLN A 192 2.10 -0.05 9.91
N LYS A 193 1.70 0.99 10.65
CA LYS A 193 2.21 1.24 11.99
C LYS A 193 1.96 0.07 12.94
N THR A 194 0.77 -0.52 12.90
CA THR A 194 0.43 -1.68 13.73
C THR A 194 1.25 -2.91 13.33
N MET A 195 1.55 -3.08 12.04
CA MET A 195 2.42 -4.13 11.52
C MET A 195 3.85 -3.99 12.06
N ASP A 196 4.41 -2.77 12.03
CA ASP A 196 5.76 -2.48 12.54
C ASP A 196 5.87 -2.68 14.06
N GLU A 197 4.83 -2.29 14.81
CA GLU A 197 4.72 -2.55 16.25
C GLU A 197 4.70 -4.06 16.55
N ASN A 198 3.90 -4.83 15.82
CA ASN A 198 3.83 -6.28 15.99
C ASN A 198 5.15 -6.98 15.61
N GLN A 199 5.85 -6.51 14.57
CA GLN A 199 7.17 -7.02 14.20
C GLN A 199 8.21 -6.75 15.31
N THR A 200 8.13 -5.58 15.96
CA THR A 200 9.01 -5.24 17.09
C THR A 200 8.75 -6.17 18.28
N ILE A 201 7.47 -6.44 18.59
CA ILE A 201 7.09 -7.37 19.65
C ILE A 201 7.59 -8.79 19.35
N LEU A 202 7.52 -9.26 18.10
CA LEU A 202 8.05 -10.57 17.73
C LEU A 202 9.54 -10.68 17.98
N ASN A 203 10.32 -9.65 17.63
CA ASN A 203 11.76 -9.63 17.88
C ASN A 203 12.05 -9.68 19.40
N GLU A 204 11.29 -8.94 20.22
CA GLU A 204 11.43 -8.98 21.68
C GLU A 204 11.07 -10.35 22.25
N LEU A 205 10.01 -11.00 21.72
CA LEU A 205 9.63 -12.36 22.12
C LEU A 205 10.69 -13.39 21.73
N ASP A 206 11.34 -13.24 20.57
CA ASP A 206 12.47 -14.09 20.18
C ASP A 206 13.65 -13.94 21.13
N GLU A 207 14.01 -12.71 21.52
CA GLU A 207 15.05 -12.47 22.52
C GLU A 207 14.69 -13.10 23.88
N GLN A 208 13.43 -12.98 24.32
CA GLN A 208 12.94 -13.61 25.55
C GLN A 208 12.99 -15.14 25.47
N ARG A 209 12.67 -15.71 24.31
CA ARG A 209 12.73 -17.15 24.06
C ARG A 209 14.16 -17.68 24.17
N GLU A 210 15.11 -17.03 23.51
CA GLU A 210 16.54 -17.41 23.57
C GLU A 210 17.08 -17.37 25.01
N LEU A 211 16.68 -16.34 25.78
CA LEU A 211 17.04 -16.23 27.20
C LEU A 211 16.44 -17.36 28.04
N GLU A 212 15.16 -17.70 27.82
CA GLU A 212 14.47 -18.75 28.55
C GLU A 212 15.01 -20.15 28.19
N GLU A 213 15.32 -20.41 26.92
CA GLU A 213 16.00 -21.64 26.47
C GLU A 213 17.37 -21.80 27.14
N SER A 214 18.16 -20.71 27.21
CA SER A 214 19.45 -20.71 27.91
C SER A 214 19.29 -21.00 29.41
N ARG A 215 18.28 -20.40 30.05
CA ARG A 215 17.97 -20.63 31.47
C ARG A 215 17.58 -22.09 31.73
N ILE A 216 16.75 -22.68 30.88
CA ILE A 216 16.33 -24.08 30.98
C ILE A 216 17.53 -25.01 30.79
N ALA A 217 18.39 -24.76 29.80
CA ALA A 217 19.60 -25.55 29.57
C ALA A 217 20.55 -25.51 30.77
N ALA A 218 20.82 -24.32 31.33
CA ALA A 218 21.65 -24.15 32.52
C ALA A 218 21.05 -24.85 33.75
N ALA A 219 19.73 -24.81 33.92
CA ALA A 219 19.04 -25.52 35.00
C ALA A 219 19.15 -27.05 34.85
N ALA A 220 19.04 -27.57 33.61
CA ALA A 220 19.19 -28.98 33.32
C ALA A 220 20.63 -29.48 33.56
N GLU A 221 21.63 -28.69 33.16
CA GLU A 221 23.05 -29.00 33.42
C GLU A 221 23.34 -29.07 34.92
N LYS A 222 22.88 -28.06 35.68
CA LYS A 222 23.03 -28.05 37.14
C LYS A 222 22.32 -29.25 37.80
N ALA A 223 21.11 -29.59 37.35
CA ALA A 223 20.40 -30.76 37.86
C ALA A 223 21.13 -32.08 37.54
N ALA A 224 21.76 -32.20 36.37
CA ALA A 224 22.57 -33.35 36.00
C ALA A 224 23.85 -33.46 36.84
N GLU A 225 24.53 -32.34 37.13
CA GLU A 225 25.67 -32.31 38.04
C GLU A 225 25.27 -32.72 39.46
N GLU A 226 24.16 -32.19 39.99
CA GLU A 226 23.64 -32.56 41.30
C GLU A 226 23.23 -34.04 41.37
N ALA A 227 22.69 -34.60 40.28
CA ALA A 227 22.36 -36.02 40.18
C ALA A 227 23.64 -36.89 40.21
N LYS A 228 24.65 -36.55 39.40
CA LYS A 228 25.96 -37.25 39.42
C LYS A 228 26.61 -37.21 40.79
N ALA A 229 26.62 -36.04 41.45
CA ALA A 229 27.20 -35.91 42.79
C ALA A 229 26.44 -36.77 43.84
N LYS A 230 25.12 -36.88 43.72
CA LYS A 230 24.32 -37.77 44.58
C LYS A 230 24.61 -39.25 44.31
N GLU A 231 24.76 -39.65 43.06
CA GLU A 231 25.14 -41.02 42.67
C GLU A 231 26.54 -41.40 43.18
N GLU A 232 27.53 -40.52 43.01
CA GLU A 232 28.89 -40.73 43.53
C GLU A 232 28.91 -40.85 45.05
N LYS A 233 28.15 -39.99 45.75
CA LYS A 233 28.03 -40.06 47.21
C LYS A 233 27.37 -41.37 47.67
N ALA A 234 26.30 -41.81 46.99
CA ALA A 234 25.64 -43.07 47.28
C ALA A 234 26.54 -44.29 47.01
N ALA A 235 27.33 -44.25 45.94
CA ALA A 235 28.32 -45.29 45.64
C ALA A 235 29.43 -45.34 46.70
N ALA A 236 29.96 -44.19 47.13
CA ALA A 236 30.96 -44.10 48.19
C ALA A 236 30.43 -44.61 49.54
N GLU A 237 29.19 -44.29 49.91
CA GLU A 237 28.55 -44.83 51.11
C GLU A 237 28.38 -46.35 51.05
N LYS A 238 28.04 -46.92 49.87
CA LYS A 238 27.93 -48.37 49.69
C LYS A 238 29.28 -49.07 49.83
N VAL A 239 30.34 -48.52 49.24
CA VAL A 239 31.72 -49.05 49.36
C VAL A 239 32.21 -48.96 50.81
N ALA A 240 31.92 -47.87 51.51
CA ALA A 240 32.27 -47.71 52.92
C ALA A 240 31.51 -48.72 53.82
N ALA A 241 30.24 -48.98 53.51
CA ALA A 241 29.45 -50.00 54.22
C ALA A 241 29.98 -51.42 53.98
N GLU A 242 30.35 -51.78 52.74
CA GLU A 242 30.97 -53.07 52.41
C GLU A 242 32.34 -53.25 53.08
N ALA A 243 33.18 -52.22 53.10
CA ALA A 243 34.48 -52.24 53.80
C ALA A 243 34.32 -52.38 55.33
N ALA A 244 33.29 -51.76 55.92
CA ALA A 244 32.97 -51.90 57.34
C ALA A 244 32.42 -53.30 57.69
N LEU A 245 31.75 -53.97 56.73
CA LEU A 245 31.33 -55.36 56.84
C LEU A 245 32.53 -56.32 56.75
N ALA A 246 33.45 -56.11 55.81
CA ALA A 246 34.65 -56.94 55.63
C ALA A 246 35.63 -56.86 56.82
N THR A 247 35.82 -55.68 57.41
CA THR A 247 36.63 -55.51 58.63
C THR A 247 36.00 -56.14 59.88
N LYS A 248 34.71 -56.47 59.84
CA LYS A 248 34.02 -57.22 60.90
C LYS A 248 34.23 -58.74 60.75
N THR A 249 34.44 -59.24 59.53
CA THR A 249 34.74 -60.65 59.23
C THR A 249 36.22 -61.01 59.39
N GLU A 250 37.15 -60.06 59.22
CA GLU A 250 38.60 -60.30 59.39
C GLU A 250 39.08 -60.31 60.85
N LYS A 251 38.26 -59.87 61.82
CA LYS A 251 38.58 -60.03 63.25
C LYS A 251 38.34 -61.45 63.81
N GLU A 252 37.84 -62.38 63.01
CA GLU A 252 37.58 -63.77 63.43
C GLU A 252 38.52 -64.82 62.79
N ALA A 253 39.44 -64.44 61.91
CA ALA A 253 40.29 -65.39 61.20
C ALA A 253 41.77 -64.95 61.14
N ALA A 254 42.46 -64.97 62.29
CA ALA A 254 43.93 -64.95 62.31
C ALA A 254 44.50 -65.64 63.56
N VAL A 255 44.63 -66.97 63.50
CA VAL A 255 45.63 -67.75 64.27
C VAL A 255 46.25 -68.76 63.31
N VAL A 256 47.59 -68.85 63.32
CA VAL A 256 48.46 -69.93 62.75
C VAL A 256 48.66 -69.87 61.22
N THR A 257 49.84 -69.98 60.60
CA THR A 257 51.27 -70.00 60.97
C THR A 257 52.11 -69.90 59.67
N THR A 258 53.30 -69.33 59.84
CA THR A 258 54.55 -69.15 59.06
C THR A 258 54.92 -69.97 57.79
N THR A 259 55.70 -69.27 56.93
CA THR A 259 56.87 -69.67 56.08
C THR A 259 56.63 -70.66 54.91
N THR A 260 57.10 -70.44 53.68
CA THR A 260 58.50 -70.22 53.22
C THR A 260 58.51 -69.77 51.73
N THR A 261 59.58 -69.06 51.31
CA THR A 261 60.22 -68.87 49.97
C THR A 261 59.63 -69.64 48.75
N GLU A 262 59.60 -69.18 47.49
CA GLU A 262 60.68 -68.61 46.66
C GLU A 262 60.15 -68.26 45.22
N SER A 263 60.81 -67.30 44.55
CA SER A 263 60.99 -67.13 43.08
C SER A 263 59.82 -66.96 42.07
N SER A 264 59.80 -65.76 41.47
CA SER A 264 60.07 -65.45 40.03
C SER A 264 59.16 -64.30 39.54
N ASN A 265 59.69 -63.08 39.33
CA ASN A 265 60.19 -62.56 38.05
C ASN A 265 59.14 -62.69 36.93
N ASN A 266 58.68 -61.66 36.20
CA ASN A 266 59.37 -60.47 35.71
C ASN A 266 58.35 -59.41 35.22
N GLN A 267 58.70 -58.12 35.39
CA GLN A 267 58.46 -56.91 34.56
C GLN A 267 57.27 -56.87 33.57
N THR A 268 56.51 -55.78 33.43
CA THR A 268 56.91 -54.45 32.92
C THR A 268 55.71 -53.50 33.12
N GLU A 269 55.77 -52.42 33.89
CA GLU A 269 56.25 -51.05 33.57
C GLU A 269 55.44 -50.31 32.49
N THR A 270 54.68 -49.28 32.91
CA THR A 270 54.82 -47.82 32.60
C THR A 270 53.99 -47.37 31.39
N GLN A 271 53.40 -46.17 31.28
CA GLN A 271 53.61 -44.83 31.86
C GLN A 271 52.29 -44.05 31.57
N LYS A 272 51.62 -43.38 32.52
CA LYS A 272 51.78 -41.98 32.99
C LYS A 272 52.21 -40.92 31.95
N THR A 273 51.32 -39.93 31.71
CA THR A 273 51.52 -38.45 31.62
C THR A 273 50.17 -37.83 31.21
N GLU A 274 49.50 -36.86 31.85
CA GLU A 274 49.82 -35.62 32.59
C GLU A 274 50.26 -34.42 31.72
N SER A 275 49.34 -33.46 31.50
CA SER A 275 49.51 -31.97 31.44
C SER A 275 48.15 -31.35 31.02
N THR A 276 47.48 -30.39 31.68
CA THR A 276 47.81 -29.05 32.25
C THR A 276 47.55 -27.89 31.26
N VAL A 277 46.43 -27.17 31.50
CA VAL A 277 46.16 -25.69 31.58
C VAL A 277 46.64 -24.71 30.49
N GLU A 278 45.71 -23.86 30.00
CA GLU A 278 45.68 -22.36 29.81
C GLU A 278 44.62 -22.03 28.72
N LYS A 279 43.65 -21.10 28.79
CA LYS A 279 43.39 -19.72 29.27
C LYS A 279 44.04 -18.56 28.47
N GLU A 280 43.25 -17.94 27.60
CA GLU A 280 43.26 -16.52 27.12
C GLU A 280 41.91 -16.32 26.37
N THR A 281 41.00 -15.35 26.56
CA THR A 281 40.95 -13.87 26.76
C THR A 281 41.35 -13.01 25.55
N THR A 282 40.35 -12.47 24.83
CA THR A 282 40.26 -11.14 24.14
C THR A 282 38.87 -11.04 23.50
N ALA A 283 37.92 -10.17 23.87
CA ALA A 283 37.84 -8.69 23.80
C ALA A 283 37.52 -8.11 22.40
N THR A 284 36.21 -7.93 22.16
CA THR A 284 35.46 -6.77 21.62
C THR A 284 36.17 -5.72 20.75
N THR A 285 35.58 -5.40 19.58
CA THR A 285 35.36 -4.01 19.11
C THR A 285 34.20 -3.99 18.09
N ALA A 286 33.00 -3.66 18.58
CA ALA A 286 31.87 -3.21 17.76
C ALA A 286 31.94 -1.69 17.65
N THR A 287 31.83 -1.17 16.42
CA THR A 287 31.80 0.29 16.18
C THR A 287 30.35 0.69 16.00
N THR A 288 29.83 1.39 16.99
CA THR A 288 28.54 2.08 16.99
C THR A 288 28.63 3.34 16.13
N THR A 289 27.60 3.62 15.33
CA THR A 289 27.33 4.97 14.83
C THR A 289 25.83 5.22 15.01
N PRO A 290 25.42 6.31 15.68
CA PRO A 290 24.04 6.50 16.13
C PRO A 290 23.09 6.86 14.98
N ALA A 291 21.90 6.28 15.04
CA ALA A 291 20.73 6.73 14.31
C ALA A 291 20.36 8.15 14.75
N GLU A 292 20.28 9.06 13.78
CA GLU A 292 19.63 10.36 13.95
C GLU A 292 18.21 10.23 13.38
N SER A 293 17.27 10.09 14.30
CA SER A 293 15.85 10.26 14.07
C SER A 293 15.57 11.72 13.71
N THR A 294 15.14 11.94 12.48
CA THR A 294 14.48 13.19 12.08
C THR A 294 13.10 12.86 11.55
N GLU A 295 12.13 12.92 12.46
CA GLU A 295 10.73 13.10 12.09
C GLU A 295 10.61 14.37 11.27
N THR A 296 10.37 14.21 9.97
CA THR A 296 9.87 15.27 9.11
C THR A 296 8.86 14.66 8.17
N SER A 297 7.59 14.99 8.38
CA SER A 297 6.54 14.81 7.38
C SER A 297 7.00 15.52 6.10
N SER A 298 7.50 14.77 5.13
CA SER A 298 8.00 15.33 3.88
C SER A 298 7.33 14.64 2.70
N LYS A 299 6.72 15.46 1.84
CA LYS A 299 6.32 15.13 0.46
C LYS A 299 7.27 14.08 -0.13
N GLY A 300 6.69 13.01 -0.66
CA GLY A 300 7.42 11.81 -1.09
C GLY A 300 8.65 12.09 -1.95
N LYS A 301 9.69 11.28 -1.76
CA LYS A 301 10.96 11.40 -2.50
C LYS A 301 10.77 10.82 -3.91
N SER A 302 10.82 11.67 -4.93
CA SER A 302 10.78 11.21 -6.33
C SER A 302 12.15 10.76 -6.81
N ILE A 303 12.24 9.57 -7.43
CA ILE A 303 13.47 9.05 -8.02
C ILE A 303 13.20 8.39 -9.38
N VAL A 304 14.18 8.50 -10.29
CA VAL A 304 14.15 7.77 -11.57
C VAL A 304 14.76 6.40 -11.37
N VAL A 305 14.02 5.36 -11.78
CA VAL A 305 14.41 3.96 -11.64
C VAL A 305 14.27 3.20 -12.95
N SER A 306 15.06 2.13 -13.09
CA SER A 306 14.81 1.09 -14.09
C SER A 306 13.86 0.06 -13.51
N ALA A 307 12.63 0.02 -14.02
CA ALA A 307 11.60 -0.91 -13.60
C ALA A 307 11.52 -2.12 -14.53
N THR A 308 11.42 -3.30 -13.92
CA THR A 308 11.09 -4.56 -14.59
C THR A 308 9.81 -5.14 -13.96
N GLY A 309 9.25 -6.19 -14.57
CA GLY A 309 8.12 -6.93 -14.01
C GLY A 309 8.45 -8.40 -13.85
N TYR A 310 7.97 -9.00 -12.75
CA TYR A 310 8.06 -10.42 -12.48
C TYR A 310 6.71 -10.98 -12.03
N SER A 311 6.54 -12.30 -12.09
CA SER A 311 5.33 -12.97 -11.63
C SER A 311 5.70 -14.29 -10.97
N THR A 312 5.17 -14.53 -9.77
CA THR A 312 5.37 -15.79 -9.03
C THR A 312 4.86 -17.03 -9.77
N LYS A 313 3.99 -16.86 -10.77
CA LYS A 313 3.55 -17.94 -11.69
C LYS A 313 4.63 -18.40 -12.69
N GLN A 314 5.81 -17.80 -12.72
CA GLN A 314 6.96 -18.29 -13.49
C GLN A 314 7.67 -19.44 -12.73
N ALA A 315 8.31 -20.35 -13.45
CA ALA A 315 8.97 -21.50 -12.84
C ALA A 315 10.11 -21.08 -11.89
N ASN A 316 10.21 -21.76 -10.74
CA ASN A 316 11.27 -21.61 -9.73
C ASN A 316 11.30 -20.27 -8.98
N LEU A 317 10.16 -19.58 -8.81
CA LEU A 317 10.04 -18.41 -7.96
C LEU A 317 9.28 -18.73 -6.67
N SER A 318 9.74 -18.16 -5.56
CA SER A 318 9.03 -18.20 -4.27
C SER A 318 7.77 -17.35 -4.34
N THR A 319 6.72 -17.76 -3.62
CA THR A 319 5.52 -16.94 -3.39
C THR A 319 5.68 -15.97 -2.22
N HIS A 320 6.75 -16.11 -1.43
CA HIS A 320 7.04 -15.27 -0.27
C HIS A 320 8.21 -14.34 -0.57
N THR A 321 8.05 -13.10 -0.14
CA THR A 321 9.02 -12.00 -0.27
C THR A 321 10.04 -12.00 0.86
N ALA A 322 11.06 -11.15 0.74
CA ALA A 322 12.05 -10.93 1.79
C ALA A 322 11.45 -10.51 3.15
N THR A 323 10.32 -9.78 3.16
CA THR A 323 9.62 -9.41 4.41
C THR A 323 8.56 -10.44 4.84
N GLY A 324 8.50 -11.61 4.19
CA GLY A 324 7.54 -12.66 4.53
C GLY A 324 6.14 -12.49 3.93
N ILE A 325 5.89 -11.41 3.19
CA ILE A 325 4.61 -11.17 2.52
C ILE A 325 4.36 -12.26 1.48
N ASN A 326 3.20 -12.90 1.54
CA ASN A 326 2.74 -13.88 0.56
C ASN A 326 2.11 -13.16 -0.65
N LEU A 327 2.76 -13.24 -1.80
CA LEU A 327 2.39 -12.57 -3.05
C LEU A 327 1.10 -13.09 -3.70
N GLU A 328 0.61 -14.27 -3.31
CA GLU A 328 -0.70 -14.76 -3.77
C GLU A 328 -1.84 -14.06 -3.02
N ASN A 329 -1.60 -13.66 -1.78
CA ASN A 329 -2.57 -12.94 -0.95
C ASN A 329 -2.40 -11.42 -1.05
N ASN A 330 -1.16 -10.95 -1.18
CA ASN A 330 -0.79 -9.55 -1.31
C ASN A 330 0.09 -9.32 -2.54
N PRO A 331 -0.52 -9.19 -3.74
CA PRO A 331 0.24 -9.02 -4.98
C PRO A 331 0.82 -7.61 -5.16
N MET A 332 0.46 -6.63 -4.33
CA MET A 332 0.85 -5.21 -4.46
C MET A 332 2.23 -4.96 -3.85
N VAL A 333 3.24 -5.70 -4.32
CA VAL A 333 4.61 -5.64 -3.78
C VAL A 333 5.62 -5.40 -4.89
N ILE A 334 6.67 -4.64 -4.58
CA ILE A 334 7.85 -4.48 -5.43
C ILE A 334 9.10 -4.99 -4.73
N ALA A 335 10.03 -5.52 -5.53
CA ALA A 335 11.39 -5.78 -5.10
C ALA A 335 12.27 -4.55 -5.29
N VAL A 336 13.08 -4.22 -4.27
CA VAL A 336 13.91 -3.01 -4.25
C VAL A 336 15.31 -3.26 -3.69
N ASP A 337 16.20 -2.25 -3.78
CA ASP A 337 17.41 -2.17 -2.97
C ASP A 337 17.13 -1.41 -1.67
N PRO A 338 17.19 -2.05 -0.48
CA PRO A 338 16.88 -1.43 0.80
C PRO A 338 17.70 -0.17 1.13
N ARG A 339 18.87 0.00 0.49
CA ARG A 339 19.73 1.18 0.67
C ARG A 339 19.21 2.41 -0.07
N VAL A 340 18.34 2.21 -1.06
CA VAL A 340 17.76 3.28 -1.90
C VAL A 340 16.30 3.51 -1.54
N ILE A 341 15.53 2.44 -1.41
CA ILE A 341 14.13 2.43 -1.01
C ILE A 341 14.03 1.49 0.19
N PRO A 342 13.80 1.99 1.42
CA PRO A 342 13.66 1.15 2.59
C PRO A 342 12.54 0.11 2.42
N LEU A 343 12.71 -1.06 3.03
CA LEU A 343 11.64 -2.05 3.07
C LEU A 343 10.50 -1.53 3.94
N GLY A 344 9.26 -1.83 3.55
CA GLY A 344 8.03 -1.32 4.17
C GLY A 344 7.55 0.02 3.62
N SER A 345 8.37 0.75 2.85
CA SER A 345 7.94 2.01 2.22
C SER A 345 6.84 1.77 1.18
N MET A 346 5.90 2.72 1.06
CA MET A 346 4.91 2.73 -0.01
C MET A 346 5.50 3.44 -1.23
N VAL A 347 5.30 2.89 -2.42
CA VAL A 347 5.85 3.44 -3.66
C VAL A 347 4.74 3.61 -4.68
N GLU A 348 4.49 4.84 -5.08
CA GLU A 348 3.60 5.17 -6.18
C GLU A 348 4.34 5.05 -7.52
N ILE A 349 3.77 4.24 -8.39
CA ILE A 349 4.24 3.97 -9.74
C ILE A 349 3.20 4.56 -10.71
N PRO A 350 3.55 5.63 -11.44
CA PRO A 350 2.61 6.29 -12.34
C PRO A 350 1.99 5.32 -13.35
N GLY A 351 0.66 5.31 -13.44
CA GLY A 351 -0.11 4.42 -14.31
C GLY A 351 -0.24 2.96 -13.83
N TYR A 352 0.29 2.62 -12.66
CA TYR A 352 0.21 1.26 -12.09
C TYR A 352 -0.31 1.24 -10.65
N GLY A 353 -0.19 2.35 -9.91
CA GLY A 353 -0.71 2.49 -8.56
C GLY A 353 0.38 2.44 -7.48
N ILE A 354 -0.05 2.25 -6.24
CA ILE A 354 0.78 2.20 -5.04
C ILE A 354 1.09 0.74 -4.68
N PHE A 355 2.36 0.48 -4.37
CA PHE A 355 2.90 -0.83 -4.02
C PHE A 355 3.74 -0.74 -2.74
N ILE A 356 3.83 -1.86 -2.03
CA ILE A 356 4.70 -2.02 -0.85
C ILE A 356 6.11 -2.41 -1.31
N ALA A 357 7.14 -1.74 -0.80
CA ALA A 357 8.52 -2.19 -0.91
C ALA A 357 8.78 -3.38 0.03
N GLY A 358 8.29 -4.56 -0.33
CA GLY A 358 8.31 -5.76 0.52
C GLY A 358 9.34 -6.83 0.12
N ASP A 359 9.98 -6.70 -1.04
CA ASP A 359 10.86 -7.75 -1.55
C ASP A 359 12.27 -7.26 -1.88
N THR A 360 13.21 -8.20 -1.98
CA THR A 360 14.57 -7.90 -2.44
C THR A 360 15.02 -8.92 -3.47
N GLY A 361 15.69 -8.44 -4.52
CA GLY A 361 16.26 -9.29 -5.56
C GLY A 361 17.79 -9.23 -5.56
N GLY A 362 18.45 -10.36 -5.84
CA GLY A 362 19.90 -10.39 -6.04
C GLY A 362 20.37 -9.43 -7.15
N ALA A 363 19.59 -9.33 -8.23
CA ALA A 363 19.86 -8.45 -9.37
C ALA A 363 19.27 -7.03 -9.23
N ILE A 364 18.43 -6.80 -8.23
CA ILE A 364 17.74 -5.54 -7.98
C ILE A 364 18.59 -4.72 -6.99
N LYS A 365 19.50 -3.93 -7.55
CA LYS A 365 20.49 -3.12 -6.82
C LYS A 365 20.53 -1.70 -7.39
N GLY A 366 20.68 -0.71 -6.51
CA GLY A 366 20.63 0.71 -6.84
C GLY A 366 19.22 1.18 -7.22
N ASN A 367 19.12 2.08 -8.20
CA ASN A 367 17.86 2.63 -8.70
C ASN A 367 17.16 1.64 -9.66
N LYS A 368 16.94 0.41 -9.20
CA LYS A 368 16.22 -0.64 -9.92
C LYS A 368 15.07 -1.12 -9.06
N ILE A 369 13.94 -1.38 -9.69
CA ILE A 369 12.79 -2.01 -9.05
C ILE A 369 12.28 -3.17 -9.91
N ASP A 370 11.67 -4.16 -9.28
CA ASP A 370 10.95 -5.23 -9.97
C ASP A 370 9.52 -5.27 -9.44
N ILE A 371 8.53 -5.12 -10.32
CA ILE A 371 7.12 -5.03 -9.94
C ILE A 371 6.50 -6.40 -10.02
N HIS A 372 5.85 -6.85 -8.95
CA HIS A 372 5.11 -8.11 -8.97
C HIS A 372 3.80 -7.95 -9.75
N PHE A 373 3.53 -8.91 -10.64
CA PHE A 373 2.26 -9.04 -11.33
C PHE A 373 1.64 -10.42 -11.05
N PRO A 374 0.31 -10.53 -10.89
CA PRO A 374 -0.37 -11.81 -10.68
C PRO A 374 -0.22 -12.81 -11.85
N SER A 375 0.05 -12.31 -13.06
CA SER A 375 0.22 -13.15 -14.25
C SER A 375 1.51 -12.87 -15.00
N VAL A 376 2.08 -13.92 -15.58
CA VAL A 376 3.27 -13.86 -16.43
C VAL A 376 3.05 -12.94 -17.63
N GLN A 377 1.83 -12.93 -18.18
CA GLN A 377 1.49 -12.10 -19.33
C GLN A 377 1.51 -10.61 -18.99
N GLN A 378 1.01 -10.22 -17.82
CA GLN A 378 1.09 -8.82 -17.35
C GLN A 378 2.54 -8.38 -17.15
N ALA A 379 3.38 -9.21 -16.52
CA ALA A 379 4.81 -8.93 -16.36
C ALA A 379 5.53 -8.77 -17.71
N ASN A 380 5.23 -9.63 -18.67
CA ASN A 380 5.81 -9.55 -20.02
C ASN A 380 5.33 -8.30 -20.78
N ASN A 381 4.05 -7.95 -20.67
CA ASN A 381 3.48 -6.75 -21.28
C ASN A 381 4.06 -5.46 -20.66
N PHE A 382 4.38 -5.49 -19.36
CA PHE A 382 5.07 -4.38 -18.69
C PHE A 382 6.47 -4.18 -19.27
N GLY A 383 7.25 -5.26 -19.43
CA GLY A 383 8.58 -5.21 -20.01
C GLY A 383 9.61 -4.48 -19.13
N ARG A 384 10.56 -3.78 -19.76
CA ARG A 384 11.54 -2.94 -19.06
C ARG A 384 11.32 -1.48 -19.40
N LYS A 385 11.20 -0.63 -18.40
CA LYS A 385 10.94 0.81 -18.58
C LYS A 385 11.77 1.64 -17.61
N THR A 386 12.13 2.85 -18.01
CA THR A 386 12.66 3.86 -17.10
C THR A 386 11.49 4.73 -16.68
N ILE A 387 11.22 4.77 -15.38
CA ILE A 387 10.07 5.48 -14.81
C ILE A 387 10.51 6.32 -13.60
N THR A 388 9.82 7.44 -13.40
CA THR A 388 9.94 8.23 -12.17
C THR A 388 8.90 7.73 -11.18
N ILE A 389 9.34 7.30 -10.00
CA ILE A 389 8.46 6.83 -8.92
C ILE A 389 8.48 7.82 -7.76
N ASN A 390 7.43 7.81 -6.94
CA ASN A 390 7.36 8.56 -5.69
C ASN A 390 7.37 7.61 -4.50
N ILE A 391 8.33 7.80 -3.60
CA ILE A 391 8.40 7.05 -2.34
C ILE A 391 7.55 7.82 -1.31
N LEU A 392 6.47 7.20 -0.86
CA LEU A 392 5.55 7.71 0.15
C LEU A 392 6.01 7.12 1.50
N ASN A 393 6.57 7.98 2.34
CA ASN A 393 7.05 7.62 3.68
C ASN A 393 5.99 7.87 4.74
#